data_AF-A0A497QKB1-F1
#
_entry.id   AF-A0A497QKB1-F1
#
_cell.length_a   1.000
_cell.length_b   1.000
_cell.length_c   1.000
_cell.angle_alpha   90.00
_cell.angle_beta   90.00
_cell.angle_gamma   90.00
#
_symmetry.space_group_name_H-M   'P 1'
#
loop_
_entity.id
_entity.type
_entity.pdbx_description
1 polymer ?
#
loop_
_entity_poly.entity_id
_entity_poly.type
_entity_poly.pdbx_seq_one_letter_code
_entity_poly.pdbx_strand_id
1 'polypeptide(L)'
;MKIILKITSNFPLIFRNFIKDDNFLNYYFEKQPISKLYIETIENGLLIIFKSYKGFLKFHPVFSEEEIDEMKQNFAKREKNDFKISEKIAEQSFPKEGINIIYSLISEHTSDLVDHLILHFHSLNIKNIDILQQNDAKIIIKFKTKNSLIEYRNFIEHIINRKINSLKEILN
;
A
#
# COMPACT_ATOMS: atom_id res chain seq x y z
N MET A 1 10.91 2.51 19.07
CA MET A 1 9.98 3.35 18.30
C MET A 1 8.85 2.50 17.73
N LYS A 2 7.59 2.88 17.95
CA LYS A 2 6.42 2.27 17.27
C LYS A 2 5.90 3.28 16.25
N ILE A 3 5.45 2.79 15.10
CA ILE A 3 4.77 3.61 14.08
C ILE A 3 3.40 2.99 13.87
N ILE A 4 2.34 3.79 14.01
CA ILE A 4 0.98 3.38 13.68
C ILE A 4 0.59 4.15 12.43
N LEU A 5 0.25 3.42 11.37
CA LEU A 5 -0.30 3.96 10.14
C LEU A 5 -1.77 3.58 10.04
N LYS A 6 -2.63 4.58 9.97
CA LYS A 6 -4.05 4.43 9.68
C LYS A 6 -4.31 4.85 8.24
N ILE A 7 -4.82 3.93 7.42
CA ILE A 7 -5.18 4.17 6.02
C ILE A 7 -6.70 4.11 5.92
N THR A 8 -7.36 5.20 5.53
CA THR A 8 -8.83 5.25 5.40
C THR A 8 -9.25 5.84 4.07
N SER A 9 -10.49 5.59 3.64
CA SER A 9 -11.01 6.10 2.37
C SER A 9 -12.45 6.57 2.48
N ASN A 10 -12.82 7.56 1.66
CA ASN A 10 -14.23 7.91 1.41
C ASN A 10 -14.94 6.87 0.51
N PHE A 11 -14.22 5.88 0.02
CA PHE A 11 -14.74 4.75 -0.74
C PHE A 11 -14.27 3.42 -0.09
N PRO A 12 -14.90 2.98 1.02
CA PRO A 12 -14.44 1.85 1.83
C PRO A 12 -14.30 0.53 1.07
N LEU A 13 -15.00 0.37 -0.05
CA LEU A 13 -14.95 -0.80 -0.92
C LEU A 13 -13.52 -1.18 -1.33
N ILE A 14 -12.58 -0.21 -1.41
CA ILE A 14 -11.19 -0.50 -1.78
C ILE A 14 -10.47 -1.42 -0.78
N PHE A 15 -10.90 -1.48 0.49
CA PHE A 15 -10.23 -2.29 1.51
C PHE A 15 -10.83 -3.68 1.70
N ARG A 16 -11.95 -4.00 1.04
CA ARG A 16 -12.67 -5.28 1.23
C ARG A 16 -11.82 -6.53 1.03
N ASN A 17 -10.83 -6.48 0.16
CA ASN A 17 -9.96 -7.64 -0.08
C ASN A 17 -8.84 -7.77 0.96
N PHE A 18 -8.36 -6.66 1.50
CA PHE A 18 -7.45 -6.71 2.64
C PHE A 18 -8.10 -7.36 3.86
N ILE A 19 -9.43 -7.20 4.01
CA ILE A 19 -10.20 -7.89 5.06
C ILE A 19 -10.19 -9.41 4.86
N LYS A 20 -10.26 -9.89 3.61
CA LYS A 20 -10.27 -11.34 3.33
C LYS A 20 -8.91 -12.00 3.57
N ASP A 21 -7.84 -11.24 3.37
CA ASP A 21 -6.47 -11.73 3.43
C ASP A 21 -5.73 -11.29 4.71
N ASP A 22 -6.41 -10.70 5.69
CA ASP A 22 -5.78 -10.12 6.88
C ASP A 22 -4.97 -11.15 7.69
N ASN A 23 -5.53 -12.34 7.91
CA ASN A 23 -4.90 -13.46 8.59
C ASN A 23 -3.71 -13.99 7.79
N PHE A 24 -3.82 -14.03 6.47
CA PHE A 24 -2.71 -14.44 5.60
C PHE A 24 -1.57 -13.43 5.66
N LEU A 25 -1.87 -12.13 5.53
CA LEU A 25 -0.89 -11.06 5.62
C LEU A 25 -0.23 -11.03 7.00
N ASN A 26 -1.01 -11.10 8.08
CA ASN A 26 -0.48 -11.17 9.44
C ASN A 26 0.39 -12.41 9.64
N TYR A 27 -0.02 -13.60 9.21
CA TYR A 27 0.80 -14.81 9.30
C TYR A 27 2.14 -14.67 8.55
N TYR A 28 2.15 -14.10 7.35
CA TYR A 28 3.36 -13.89 6.56
C TYR A 28 4.29 -12.83 7.17
N PHE A 29 3.72 -11.72 7.67
CA PHE A 29 4.52 -10.63 8.22
C PHE A 29 4.96 -10.87 9.67
N GLU A 30 4.19 -11.60 10.49
CA GLU A 30 4.58 -11.96 11.86
C GLU A 30 5.83 -12.83 11.92
N LYS A 31 6.10 -13.62 10.87
CA LYS A 31 7.30 -14.47 10.77
C LYS A 31 8.59 -13.70 10.42
N GLN A 32 8.52 -12.39 10.14
CA GLN A 32 9.69 -11.57 9.84
C GLN A 32 10.23 -10.87 11.12
N PRO A 33 11.44 -11.22 11.62
CA PRO A 33 11.98 -10.68 12.88
C PRO A 33 12.10 -9.15 12.92
N ILE A 34 12.28 -8.52 11.76
CA ILE A 34 12.52 -7.08 11.59
C ILE A 34 11.21 -6.26 11.60
N SER A 35 10.07 -6.93 11.41
CA SER A 35 8.77 -6.31 11.22
C SER A 35 7.69 -7.17 11.86
N LYS A 36 7.42 -7.06 13.17
CA LYS A 36 6.05 -7.45 13.57
C LYS A 36 5.13 -6.35 13.10
N LEU A 37 4.53 -6.62 11.94
CA LEU A 37 3.49 -5.85 11.29
C LEU A 37 2.17 -6.46 11.76
N TYR A 38 1.39 -5.70 12.51
CA TYR A 38 0.01 -6.07 12.81
C TYR A 38 -0.88 -5.25 11.89
N ILE A 39 -1.67 -5.91 11.06
CA ILE A 39 -2.70 -5.29 10.22
C ILE A 39 -4.06 -5.62 10.84
N GLU A 40 -4.83 -4.59 11.14
CA GLU A 40 -6.20 -4.69 11.60
C GLU A 40 -7.11 -3.95 10.62
N THR A 41 -8.27 -4.52 10.36
CA THR A 41 -9.28 -3.88 9.51
C THR A 41 -10.22 -3.06 10.36
N ILE A 42 -10.56 -1.86 9.89
CA ILE A 42 -11.47 -0.94 10.56
C ILE A 42 -12.59 -0.55 9.59
N GLU A 43 -13.68 0.04 10.11
CA GLU A 43 -14.92 0.32 9.37
C GLU A 43 -14.71 0.91 7.96
N ASN A 44 -13.74 1.82 7.79
CA ASN A 44 -13.45 2.48 6.52
C ASN A 44 -11.99 2.38 6.07
N GLY A 45 -11.24 1.36 6.54
CA GLY A 45 -9.80 1.37 6.38
C GLY A 45 -9.02 0.20 6.98
N LEU A 46 -7.73 0.47 7.14
CA LEU A 46 -6.74 -0.42 7.73
C LEU A 46 -5.95 0.33 8.80
N LEU A 47 -5.56 -0.37 9.85
CA LEU A 47 -4.59 0.07 10.82
C LEU A 47 -3.39 -0.87 10.74
N ILE A 48 -2.20 -0.30 10.58
CA ILE A 48 -0.96 -1.04 10.40
C ILE A 48 0.04 -0.58 11.45
N ILE A 49 0.53 -1.50 12.27
CA ILE A 49 1.51 -1.20 13.33
C ILE A 49 2.88 -1.72 12.90
N PHE A 50 3.86 -0.83 12.83
CA PHE A 50 5.26 -1.16 12.58
C PHE A 50 6.09 -1.06 13.86
N LYS A 51 6.94 -2.07 14.08
CA LYS A 51 7.91 -2.10 15.20
C LYS A 51 9.17 -1.26 14.98
N SER A 52 9.45 -0.84 13.76
CA SER A 52 10.69 -0.13 13.43
C SER A 52 10.51 0.76 12.20
N TYR A 53 11.32 1.82 12.13
CA TYR A 53 11.45 2.67 10.94
C TYR A 53 11.75 1.85 9.69
N LYS A 54 12.72 0.93 9.80
CA LYS A 54 13.11 0.02 8.70
C LYS A 54 11.94 -0.82 8.18
N GLY A 55 11.05 -1.27 9.07
CA GLY A 55 9.85 -2.01 8.68
C GLY A 55 8.89 -1.15 7.85
N PHE A 56 8.72 0.11 8.24
CA PHE A 56 7.91 1.09 7.50
C PHE A 56 8.48 1.35 6.09
N LEU A 57 9.79 1.65 5.98
CA LEU A 57 10.45 1.89 4.69
C LEU A 57 10.35 0.69 3.75
N LYS A 58 10.48 -0.53 4.28
CA LYS A 58 10.32 -1.76 3.49
C LYS A 58 8.89 -1.97 2.99
N PHE A 59 7.89 -1.43 3.69
CA PHE A 59 6.49 -1.53 3.29
C PHE A 59 6.11 -0.45 2.28
N HIS A 60 6.73 0.73 2.39
CA HIS A 60 6.59 1.85 1.47
C HIS A 60 7.93 2.16 0.76
N PRO A 61 8.47 1.26 -0.06
CA PRO A 61 9.77 1.48 -0.73
C PRO A 61 9.70 2.62 -1.74
N VAL A 62 10.77 3.42 -1.83
CA VAL A 62 10.93 4.41 -2.91
C VAL A 62 11.67 3.71 -4.05
N PHE A 63 11.11 3.78 -5.25
CA PHE A 63 11.65 3.11 -6.43
C PHE A 63 12.39 4.08 -7.36
N SER A 64 13.37 3.57 -8.07
CA SER A 64 13.95 4.24 -9.24
C SER A 64 13.00 4.14 -10.44
N GLU A 65 13.20 5.00 -11.44
CA GLU A 65 12.43 4.99 -12.68
C GLU A 65 12.57 3.65 -13.42
N GLU A 66 13.78 3.09 -13.47
CA GLU A 66 14.06 1.78 -14.08
C GLU A 66 13.29 0.63 -13.41
N GLU A 67 13.25 0.60 -12.07
CA GLU A 67 12.48 -0.40 -11.31
C GLU A 67 10.99 -0.30 -11.62
N ILE A 68 10.46 0.92 -11.73
CA ILE A 68 9.05 1.16 -12.04
C ILE A 68 8.71 0.69 -13.45
N ASP A 69 9.56 0.99 -14.43
CA ASP A 69 9.36 0.55 -15.81
C ASP A 69 9.39 -0.98 -15.92
N GLU A 70 10.32 -1.65 -15.22
CA GLU A 70 10.38 -3.10 -15.14
C GLU A 70 9.11 -3.69 -14.49
N MET A 71 8.65 -3.10 -13.37
CA MET A 71 7.41 -3.51 -12.70
C MET A 71 6.20 -3.39 -13.64
N LYS A 72 6.08 -2.26 -14.36
CA LYS A 72 4.97 -2.02 -15.30
C LYS A 72 4.96 -3.01 -16.45
N GLN A 73 6.13 -3.41 -16.97
CA GLN A 73 6.24 -4.46 -17.99
C GLN A 73 5.74 -5.82 -17.47
N ASN A 74 5.95 -6.11 -16.19
CA ASN A 74 5.54 -7.38 -15.57
C ASN A 74 4.05 -7.43 -15.21
N PHE A 75 3.34 -6.31 -15.07
CA PHE A 75 1.88 -6.29 -14.83
C PHE A 75 1.09 -7.03 -15.93
N ALA A 76 1.58 -7.02 -17.17
CA ALA A 76 0.95 -7.70 -18.30
C ALA A 76 1.14 -9.24 -18.27
N LYS A 77 2.22 -9.72 -17.65
CA LYS A 77 2.60 -11.15 -17.69
C LYS A 77 1.80 -12.04 -16.73
N ARG A 78 1.08 -11.45 -15.76
CA ARG A 78 0.22 -12.13 -14.77
C ARG A 78 0.74 -13.51 -14.37
N GLU A 79 1.95 -13.55 -13.84
CA GLU A 79 2.45 -14.76 -13.17
C GLU A 79 1.44 -15.22 -12.10
N LYS A 80 1.52 -16.48 -11.65
CA LYS A 80 0.67 -17.01 -10.57
C LYS A 80 0.93 -16.20 -9.28
N ASN A 81 0.22 -15.09 -9.12
CA ASN A 81 0.24 -14.28 -7.92
C ASN A 81 -0.54 -15.00 -6.81
N ASP A 82 0.13 -15.26 -5.69
CA ASP A 82 -0.48 -15.84 -4.48
C ASP A 82 -1.43 -14.83 -3.81
N PHE A 83 -1.14 -13.54 -3.92
CA PHE A 83 -1.98 -12.46 -3.40
C PHE A 83 -2.59 -11.64 -4.55
N LYS A 84 -3.91 -11.44 -4.53
CA LYS A 84 -4.67 -10.67 -5.52
C LYS A 84 -5.71 -9.81 -4.82
N ILE A 85 -5.63 -8.49 -5.00
CA ILE A 85 -6.64 -7.56 -4.51
C ILE A 85 -7.79 -7.55 -5.53
N SER A 86 -8.68 -8.56 -5.49
CA SER A 86 -9.76 -8.65 -6.48
C SER A 86 -11.12 -8.13 -5.99
N GLU A 87 -11.48 -6.91 -6.40
CA GLU A 87 -12.86 -6.58 -6.76
C GLU A 87 -12.81 -5.73 -8.04
N LYS A 88 -13.67 -6.06 -9.02
CA LYS A 88 -13.88 -5.19 -10.17
C LYS A 88 -14.66 -3.97 -9.67
N ILE A 89 -13.98 -2.85 -9.43
CA ILE A 89 -14.68 -1.56 -9.36
C ILE A 89 -15.26 -1.33 -10.76
N ALA A 90 -16.58 -1.45 -10.90
CA ALA A 90 -17.23 -1.18 -12.18
C ALA A 90 -16.95 0.28 -12.57
N GLU A 91 -16.75 0.55 -13.86
CA GLU A 91 -16.47 1.91 -14.38
C GLU A 91 -17.50 2.92 -13.84
N GLN A 92 -18.77 2.53 -13.95
CA GLN A 92 -19.95 3.26 -13.50
C GLN A 92 -20.03 3.50 -11.99
N SER A 93 -19.25 2.76 -11.20
CA SER A 93 -19.22 2.87 -9.74
C SER A 93 -18.04 3.69 -9.23
N PHE A 94 -17.16 4.17 -10.11
CA PHE A 94 -16.06 5.05 -9.73
C PHE A 94 -16.60 6.48 -9.54
N PRO A 95 -16.39 7.12 -8.37
CA PRO A 95 -16.89 8.48 -8.12
C PRO A 95 -16.29 9.50 -9.09
N LYS A 96 -17.13 10.42 -9.60
CA LYS A 96 -16.68 11.46 -10.56
C LYS A 96 -15.67 12.41 -9.93
N GLU A 97 -15.83 12.68 -8.64
CA GLU A 97 -14.94 13.51 -7.84
C GLU A 97 -13.60 12.83 -7.50
N GLY A 98 -13.45 11.54 -7.81
CA GLY A 98 -12.30 10.72 -7.44
C GLY A 98 -12.40 10.10 -6.05
N ILE A 99 -11.39 9.33 -5.67
CA ILE A 99 -11.31 8.65 -4.37
C ILE A 99 -10.16 9.24 -3.56
N ASN A 100 -10.42 9.59 -2.32
CA ASN A 100 -9.40 10.05 -1.38
C ASN A 100 -8.99 8.89 -0.47
N ILE A 101 -7.71 8.55 -0.47
CA ILE A 101 -7.10 7.67 0.52
C ILE A 101 -6.27 8.52 1.47
N ILE A 102 -6.59 8.47 2.75
CA ILE A 102 -5.96 9.26 3.81
C ILE A 102 -5.01 8.35 4.57
N TYR A 103 -3.75 8.75 4.66
CA TYR A 103 -2.71 8.10 5.45
C TYR A 103 -2.43 8.99 6.65
N SER A 104 -2.74 8.49 7.86
CA SER A 104 -2.48 9.18 9.13
C SER A 104 -1.47 8.40 9.95
N LEU A 105 -0.45 9.07 10.45
CA LEU A 105 0.67 8.49 11.18
C LEU A 105 0.67 8.91 12.65
N ILE A 106 1.04 7.98 13.51
CA ILE A 106 1.32 8.25 14.93
C ILE A 106 2.70 7.64 15.24
N SER A 107 3.67 8.50 15.51
CA SER A 107 5.04 8.14 15.90
C SER A 107 5.76 9.34 16.54
N GLU A 108 6.98 9.14 17.05
CA GLU A 108 7.85 10.21 17.55
C GLU A 108 8.44 11.05 16.40
N HIS A 109 8.49 10.50 15.18
CA HIS A 109 9.09 11.10 13.98
C HIS A 109 8.11 11.13 12.80
N THR A 110 6.90 11.70 13.00
CA THR A 110 5.86 11.67 11.96
C THR A 110 6.21 12.47 10.70
N SER A 111 6.93 13.59 10.83
CA SER A 111 7.29 14.44 9.68
C SER A 111 8.13 13.66 8.67
N ASP A 112 9.21 13.01 9.12
CA ASP A 112 10.10 12.21 8.26
C ASP A 112 9.35 11.07 7.58
N LEU A 113 8.40 10.44 8.28
CA LEU A 113 7.56 9.37 7.74
C LEU A 113 6.56 9.89 6.70
N VAL A 114 6.02 11.09 6.89
CA VAL A 114 5.16 11.77 5.92
C VAL A 114 5.95 12.10 4.65
N ASP A 115 7.13 12.70 4.79
CA ASP A 115 8.02 13.02 3.65
C ASP A 115 8.38 11.75 2.88
N HIS A 116 8.68 10.66 3.59
CA HIS A 116 8.95 9.36 2.98
C HIS A 116 7.74 8.81 2.21
N LEU A 117 6.51 8.93 2.75
CA LEU A 117 5.31 8.52 2.00
C LEU A 117 5.12 9.36 0.73
N ILE A 118 5.37 10.67 0.79
CA ILE A 118 5.29 11.55 -0.37
C ILE A 118 6.29 11.09 -1.43
N LEU A 119 7.54 10.83 -1.05
CA LEU A 119 8.57 10.29 -1.95
C LEU A 119 8.16 8.93 -2.52
N HIS A 120 7.60 8.04 -1.71
CA HIS A 120 7.07 6.76 -2.16
C HIS A 120 6.02 6.96 -3.27
N PHE A 121 4.99 7.78 -3.04
CA PHE A 121 3.93 8.00 -4.02
C PHE A 121 4.42 8.69 -5.30
N HIS A 122 5.35 9.65 -5.18
CA HIS A 122 5.99 10.25 -6.35
C HIS A 122 6.78 9.22 -7.16
N SER A 123 7.51 8.33 -6.48
CA SER A 123 8.31 7.31 -7.16
C SER A 123 7.47 6.34 -7.99
N LEU A 124 6.22 6.08 -7.62
CA LEU A 124 5.34 5.17 -8.38
C LEU A 124 4.99 5.69 -9.78
N ASN A 125 5.19 6.99 -10.04
CA ASN A 125 4.94 7.65 -11.32
C ASN A 125 3.54 7.29 -11.91
N ILE A 126 2.52 7.36 -11.05
CA ILE A 126 1.12 7.09 -11.43
C ILE A 126 0.51 8.39 -11.93
N LYS A 127 -0.09 8.37 -13.12
CA LYS A 127 -0.78 9.53 -13.67
C LYS A 127 -2.15 9.72 -13.02
N ASN A 128 -2.64 10.96 -12.99
CA ASN A 128 -3.97 11.31 -12.49
C ASN A 128 -4.17 11.04 -10.99
N ILE A 129 -3.13 11.23 -10.19
CA ILE A 129 -3.22 11.31 -8.73
C ILE A 129 -2.84 12.71 -8.27
N ASP A 130 -3.43 13.16 -7.16
CA ASP A 130 -2.90 14.29 -6.38
C ASP A 130 -2.38 13.78 -5.04
N ILE A 131 -1.27 14.35 -4.59
CA ILE A 131 -0.66 14.07 -3.28
C ILE A 131 -0.73 15.38 -2.49
N LEU A 132 -1.46 15.37 -1.38
CA LEU A 132 -1.64 16.54 -0.53
C LEU A 132 -1.16 16.22 0.89
N GLN A 133 -0.14 16.93 1.37
CA GLN A 133 0.21 16.93 2.78
C GLN A 133 -0.77 17.84 3.54
N GLN A 134 -1.51 17.26 4.49
CA GLN A 134 -2.46 18.04 5.30
C GLN A 134 -1.77 18.63 6.55
N ASN A 135 -0.82 17.88 7.13
CA ASN A 135 0.05 18.29 8.24
C ASN A 135 1.21 17.28 8.41
N ASP A 136 2.04 17.47 9.43
CA ASP A 136 3.23 16.67 9.75
C ASP A 136 2.95 15.20 10.13
N ALA A 137 1.68 14.79 10.13
CA ALA A 137 1.27 13.43 10.46
C ALA A 137 0.29 12.84 9.44
N LYS A 138 -0.03 13.57 8.36
CA LYS A 138 -1.11 13.15 7.46
C LYS A 138 -0.91 13.58 6.02
N ILE A 139 -1.10 12.62 5.11
CA ILE A 139 -1.20 12.85 3.68
C ILE A 139 -2.52 12.31 3.11
N ILE A 140 -2.96 12.91 2.02
CA ILE A 140 -4.13 12.49 1.26
C ILE A 140 -3.68 12.22 -0.17
N ILE A 141 -3.98 11.02 -0.65
CA ILE A 141 -3.77 10.60 -2.03
C ILE A 141 -5.13 10.57 -2.72
N LYS A 142 -5.32 11.45 -3.69
CA LYS A 142 -6.55 11.52 -4.49
C LYS A 142 -6.35 10.82 -5.82
N PHE A 143 -7.04 9.70 -6.02
CA PHE A 143 -7.10 9.01 -7.31
C PHE A 143 -8.22 9.61 -8.15
N LYS A 144 -7.88 10.32 -9.23
CA LYS A 144 -8.86 10.98 -10.11
C LYS A 144 -9.54 10.02 -11.08
N THR A 145 -8.92 8.87 -11.34
CA THR A 145 -9.42 7.89 -12.30
C THR A 145 -9.33 6.47 -11.76
N LYS A 146 -10.23 5.60 -12.22
CA LYS A 146 -10.17 4.17 -11.94
C LYS A 146 -8.83 3.54 -12.34
N ASN A 147 -8.25 3.96 -13.47
CA ASN A 147 -6.97 3.46 -13.94
C ASN A 147 -5.83 3.78 -12.96
N SER A 148 -5.79 4.99 -12.40
CA SER A 148 -4.79 5.36 -11.40
C SER A 148 -4.86 4.50 -10.14
N LEU A 149 -6.07 4.15 -9.70
CA LEU A 149 -6.28 3.26 -8.56
C LEU A 149 -5.90 1.80 -8.89
N ILE A 150 -6.21 1.32 -10.10
CA ILE A 150 -5.81 -0.01 -10.57
C ILE A 150 -4.29 -0.12 -10.66
N GLU A 151 -3.62 0.91 -11.15
CA GLU A 151 -2.17 0.96 -11.26
C GLU A 151 -1.52 0.88 -9.88
N TYR A 152 -1.99 1.69 -8.92
CA TYR A 152 -1.54 1.61 -7.52
C TYR A 152 -1.77 0.22 -6.91
N ARG A 153 -2.94 -0.37 -7.14
CA ARG A 153 -3.24 -1.73 -6.68
C ARG A 153 -2.25 -2.75 -7.23
N ASN A 154 -1.93 -2.69 -8.52
CA ASN A 154 -0.98 -3.62 -9.15
C ASN A 154 0.42 -3.49 -8.54
N PHE A 155 0.86 -2.27 -8.18
CA PHE A 155 2.11 -2.07 -7.44
C PHE A 155 2.09 -2.76 -6.07
N ILE A 156 1.02 -2.59 -5.30
CA ILE A 156 0.89 -3.23 -3.98
C ILE A 156 0.89 -4.76 -4.11
N GLU A 157 0.13 -5.31 -5.07
CA GLU A 157 0.14 -6.74 -5.35
C GLU A 157 1.54 -7.26 -5.69
N HIS A 158 2.28 -6.55 -6.54
CA HIS A 158 3.65 -6.94 -6.91
C HIS A 158 4.59 -6.95 -5.70
N ILE A 159 4.55 -5.91 -4.85
CA ILE A 159 5.39 -5.81 -3.65
C ILE A 159 5.12 -6.96 -2.68
N ILE A 160 3.85 -7.28 -2.45
CA ILE A 160 3.45 -8.36 -1.54
C ILE A 160 3.88 -9.72 -2.12
N ASN A 161 3.62 -9.98 -3.41
CA ASN A 161 4.00 -11.23 -4.06
C ASN A 161 5.52 -11.46 -4.09
N ARG A 162 6.35 -10.42 -4.35
CA ARG A 162 7.81 -10.54 -4.26
C ARG A 162 8.25 -10.96 -2.85
N LYS A 163 7.64 -10.41 -1.81
CA LYS A 163 7.96 -10.79 -0.42
C LYS A 163 7.54 -12.22 -0.11
N ILE A 164 6.36 -12.65 -0.55
CA ILE A 164 5.89 -14.03 -0.40
C ILE A 164 6.86 -15.01 -1.08
N ASN A 165 7.25 -14.73 -2.32
CA ASN A 165 8.17 -15.60 -3.07
C ASN A 165 9.55 -15.70 -2.42
N SER A 166 10.12 -14.56 -1.99
CA SER A 166 11.44 -14.56 -1.30
C SER A 166 11.45 -15.39 -0.01
N LEU A 167 10.32 -15.51 0.68
CA LEU A 167 10.20 -16.33 1.89
C LEU A 167 10.12 -17.83 1.57
N LYS A 168 9.46 -18.20 0.48
CA LYS A 168 9.37 -19.61 0.04
C LYS A 168 10.75 -20.16 -0.34
N GLU A 169 11.58 -19.34 -0.99
CA GLU A 169 12.96 -19.71 -1.35
C GLU A 169 13.86 -19.99 -0.13
N ILE A 170 13.59 -19.34 1.01
CA ILE A 170 14.37 -19.53 2.26
C ILE A 170 13.92 -20.81 3.01
N LEU A 171 12.69 -21.27 2.80
CA LEU A 171 12.09 -22.40 3.52
C LEU A 171 12.23 -23.75 2.79
N ASN A 172 12.67 -23.73 1.53
CA ASN A 172 13.00 -24.91 0.72
C ASN A 172 14.51 -25.19 0.75
#